data_AF-A0A3A2ZFK0-F1
#
_entry.id   AF-A0A3A2ZFK0-F1
#
_cell.length_a   1.000
_cell.length_b   1.000
_cell.length_c   1.000
_cell.angle_alpha   90.00
_cell.angle_beta   90.00
_cell.angle_gamma   90.00
#
_symmetry.space_group_name_H-M   'P 1'
#
loop_
_entity.id
_entity.type
_entity.pdbx_description
1 polymer ?
#
loop_
_entity_poly.entity_id
_entity_poly.type
_entity_poly.pdbx_seq_one_letter_code
_entity_poly.pdbx_strand_id
1 'polypeptide(L)'
;MSATTDKARFYLEQSIPELKEYERKEIFSKDEITSIIKKRSDFEHKVNARGAQPTDFVRYAEYEMNLETLRRKRIKRLGVRSAGYSGQRRIFFILDRATRKFHGDIKLWAQYIEYAREQKSFKKLSQIFTDALRLHPTNADLWIYAAKYALEDHADMTNSRSYMQRGLRFCKSSKKLWIHYAKLELIYIAKLVARQRILGLDQEIKPSMQAGEGLDDPDANTIALPRVTGEDINPSEGDQNGVDHTALQKLNSTPALSGAIPLAIFDSAIKNFNDSDRFGHEFYDMVTEFEDVPCLRKILGHIVDVMLGAKPTSYHTQICYIKFPTAGIRLTSAEFPRALGESLGRLKEYRNDPNIAREVVAWLRPLAGTDGLDPALQKVLTVTILSAERTLQE
;
A
#
# COMPACT_ATOMS: atom_id res chain seq x y z
N MET A 1 25.72 16.73 -36.59
CA MET A 1 26.73 15.84 -35.97
C MET A 1 27.56 16.56 -34.90
N SER A 2 27.87 17.86 -35.02
CA SER A 2 28.65 18.60 -33.99
C SER A 2 27.92 18.69 -32.64
N ALA A 3 26.69 19.21 -32.60
CA ALA A 3 25.99 19.46 -31.34
C ALA A 3 25.74 18.23 -30.44
N THR A 4 25.60 17.04 -31.02
CA THR A 4 25.45 15.78 -30.26
C THR A 4 26.77 15.32 -29.65
N THR A 5 27.86 15.52 -30.39
CA THR A 5 29.22 15.21 -29.94
C THR A 5 29.67 16.21 -28.87
N ASP A 6 29.30 17.48 -29.00
CA ASP A 6 29.62 18.53 -28.03
C ASP A 6 28.89 18.30 -26.69
N LYS A 7 27.61 17.88 -26.74
CA LYS A 7 26.86 17.47 -25.54
C LYS A 7 27.46 16.23 -24.87
N ALA A 8 27.87 15.23 -25.65
CA ALA A 8 28.52 14.04 -25.10
C ALA A 8 29.87 14.39 -24.43
N ARG A 9 30.68 15.26 -25.05
CA ARG A 9 31.94 15.77 -24.47
C ARG A 9 31.69 16.50 -23.15
N PHE A 10 30.70 17.38 -23.11
CA PHE A 10 30.34 18.11 -21.88
C PHE A 10 30.03 17.17 -20.70
N TYR A 11 29.22 16.12 -20.91
CA TYR A 11 28.91 15.16 -19.83
C TYR A 11 30.10 14.29 -19.44
N LEU A 12 31.00 13.97 -20.38
CA LEU A 12 32.24 13.27 -20.09
C LEU A 12 33.19 14.15 -19.26
N GLU A 13 33.31 15.43 -19.56
CA GLU A 13 34.12 16.38 -18.78
C GLU A 13 33.63 16.50 -17.34
N GLN A 14 32.31 16.51 -17.13
CA GLN A 14 31.70 16.49 -15.80
C GLN A 14 32.07 15.22 -15.00
N SER A 15 32.46 14.13 -15.68
CA SER A 15 32.92 12.88 -15.05
C SER A 15 34.41 12.83 -14.70
N ILE A 16 35.20 13.78 -15.18
CA ILE A 16 36.66 13.73 -14.97
C ILE A 16 37.03 13.91 -13.49
N PRO A 17 36.43 14.83 -12.71
CA PRO A 17 36.80 15.00 -11.30
C PRO A 17 36.57 13.75 -10.46
N GLU A 18 35.49 13.01 -10.69
CA GLU A 18 35.21 11.75 -9.96
C GLU A 18 36.22 10.65 -10.30
N LEU A 19 36.64 10.55 -11.57
CA LEU A 19 37.60 9.53 -12.00
C LEU A 19 39.02 9.83 -11.49
N LYS A 20 39.42 11.11 -11.45
CA LYS A 20 40.67 11.54 -10.82
C LYS A 20 40.68 11.24 -9.32
N GLU A 21 39.53 11.38 -8.64
CA GLU A 21 39.44 11.00 -7.23
C GLU A 21 39.62 9.48 -7.04
N TYR A 22 39.06 8.67 -7.94
CA TYR A 22 39.20 7.21 -7.90
C TYR A 22 40.64 6.76 -8.14
N GLU A 23 41.36 7.44 -9.02
CA GLU A 23 42.79 7.23 -9.25
C GLU A 23 43.62 7.58 -8.01
N ARG A 24 43.41 8.78 -7.45
CA ARG A 24 44.14 9.26 -6.26
C ARG A 24 43.93 8.37 -5.04
N LYS A 25 42.74 7.79 -4.90
CA LYS A 25 42.38 6.88 -3.79
C LYS A 25 42.70 5.41 -4.11
N GLU A 26 43.33 5.13 -5.24
CA GLU A 26 43.71 3.78 -5.70
C GLU A 26 42.54 2.79 -5.68
N ILE A 27 41.31 3.28 -5.92
CA ILE A 27 40.10 2.45 -5.98
C ILE A 27 40.06 1.70 -7.33
N PHE A 28 40.54 2.36 -8.38
CA PHE A 28 40.64 1.83 -9.73
C PHE A 28 42.02 2.13 -10.30
N SER A 29 42.54 1.21 -11.12
CA SER A 29 43.79 1.43 -11.86
C SER A 29 43.58 2.38 -13.05
N LYS A 30 44.67 2.93 -13.58
CA LYS A 30 44.63 3.79 -14.79
C LYS A 30 44.02 3.08 -16.00
N ASP A 31 44.28 1.79 -16.15
CA ASP A 31 43.75 0.98 -17.27
C ASP A 31 42.24 0.74 -17.14
N GLU A 32 41.78 0.50 -15.90
CA GLU A 32 40.35 0.39 -15.60
C GLU A 32 39.63 1.73 -15.82
N ILE A 33 40.24 2.84 -15.40
CA ILE A 33 39.68 4.18 -15.61
C ILE A 33 39.57 4.49 -17.12
N THR A 34 40.59 4.17 -17.90
CA THR A 34 40.56 4.32 -19.37
C THR A 34 39.43 3.49 -19.98
N SER A 35 39.24 2.26 -19.48
CA SER A 35 38.14 1.39 -19.91
C SER A 35 36.77 1.97 -19.54
N ILE A 36 36.63 2.54 -18.34
CA ILE A 36 35.40 3.20 -17.88
C ILE A 36 35.09 4.43 -18.74
N ILE A 37 36.09 5.26 -19.05
CA ILE A 37 35.93 6.45 -19.92
C ILE A 37 35.45 6.02 -21.31
N LYS A 38 36.07 4.99 -21.89
CA LYS A 38 35.67 4.48 -23.21
C LYS A 38 34.21 4.01 -23.21
N LYS A 39 33.82 3.19 -22.22
CA LYS A 39 32.43 2.71 -22.09
C LYS A 39 31.44 3.84 -21.89
N ARG A 40 31.76 4.82 -21.03
CA ARG A 40 30.92 6.02 -20.83
C ARG A 40 30.79 6.85 -22.10
N SER A 41 31.87 7.02 -22.85
CA SER A 41 31.84 7.73 -24.13
C SER A 41 30.91 7.04 -25.12
N ASP A 42 31.00 5.72 -25.25
CA ASP A 42 30.11 4.93 -26.12
C ASP A 42 28.63 5.11 -25.71
N PHE A 43 28.32 5.06 -24.42
CA PHE A 43 26.96 5.28 -23.91
C PHE A 43 26.46 6.71 -24.11
N GLU A 44 27.28 7.72 -23.82
CA GLU A 44 26.89 9.13 -24.01
C GLU A 44 26.65 9.45 -25.49
N HIS A 45 27.42 8.88 -26.42
CA HIS A 45 27.15 9.03 -27.85
C HIS A 45 25.83 8.36 -28.27
N LYS A 46 25.54 7.16 -27.77
CA LYS A 46 24.28 6.45 -28.05
C LYS A 46 23.07 7.18 -27.49
N VAL A 47 23.14 7.62 -26.23
CA VAL A 47 22.04 8.30 -25.53
C VAL A 47 21.74 9.69 -26.13
N ASN A 48 22.78 10.41 -26.57
CA ASN A 48 22.62 11.70 -27.23
C ASN A 48 22.32 11.59 -28.73
N ALA A 49 22.33 10.40 -29.32
CA ALA A 49 21.95 10.20 -30.70
C ALA A 49 20.47 10.56 -30.94
N ARG A 50 20.16 10.99 -32.17
CA ARG A 50 18.79 11.33 -32.58
C ARG A 50 17.83 10.13 -32.46
N GLY A 51 18.32 8.92 -32.73
CA GLY A 51 17.55 7.67 -32.68
C GLY A 51 17.69 6.86 -31.38
N ALA A 52 18.14 7.48 -30.28
CA ALA A 52 18.29 6.77 -29.01
C ALA A 52 16.99 6.09 -28.59
N GLN A 53 17.09 4.92 -27.95
CA GLN A 53 15.95 4.16 -27.45
C GLN A 53 15.94 4.17 -25.91
N PRO A 54 14.78 3.92 -25.26
CA PRO A 54 14.72 3.73 -23.80
C PRO A 54 15.70 2.66 -23.31
N THR A 55 15.88 1.58 -24.08
CA THR A 55 16.81 0.48 -23.77
C THR A 55 18.27 0.91 -23.68
N ASP A 56 18.69 1.95 -24.41
CA ASP A 56 20.06 2.48 -24.32
C ASP A 56 20.30 3.17 -22.97
N PHE A 57 19.29 3.88 -22.45
CA PHE A 57 19.35 4.49 -21.12
C PHE A 57 19.33 3.44 -20.01
N VAL A 58 18.49 2.41 -20.15
CA VAL A 58 18.43 1.30 -19.18
C VAL A 58 19.79 0.61 -19.08
N ARG A 59 20.39 0.22 -20.22
CA ARG A 59 21.72 -0.40 -20.25
C ARG A 59 22.81 0.49 -19.66
N TYR A 60 22.72 1.80 -19.89
CA TYR A 60 23.68 2.74 -19.32
C TYR A 60 23.49 2.86 -17.79
N ALA A 61 22.26 2.95 -17.32
CA ALA A 61 21.95 2.98 -15.89
C ALA A 61 22.41 1.69 -15.19
N GLU A 62 22.12 0.52 -15.76
CA GLU A 62 22.60 -0.79 -15.26
C GLU A 62 24.12 -0.85 -15.18
N TYR A 63 24.82 -0.38 -16.20
CA TYR A 63 26.29 -0.30 -16.19
C TYR A 63 26.81 0.57 -15.04
N GLU A 64 26.25 1.76 -14.85
CA GLU A 64 26.66 2.66 -13.76
C GLU A 64 26.28 2.11 -12.37
N MET A 65 25.14 1.43 -12.23
CA MET A 65 24.75 0.73 -11.00
C MET A 65 25.75 -0.38 -10.64
N ASN A 66 26.19 -1.15 -11.64
CA ASN A 66 27.21 -2.19 -11.46
C ASN A 66 28.57 -1.59 -11.08
N LEU A 67 28.96 -0.49 -11.73
CA LEU A 67 30.19 0.24 -11.41
C LEU A 67 30.17 0.78 -9.97
N GLU A 68 29.05 1.37 -9.54
CA GLU A 68 28.87 1.87 -8.18
C GLU A 68 28.89 0.72 -7.15
N THR A 69 28.30 -0.43 -7.48
CA THR A 69 28.35 -1.63 -6.63
C THR A 69 29.79 -2.15 -6.49
N LEU A 70 30.54 -2.23 -7.60
CA LEU A 70 31.95 -2.62 -7.60
C LEU A 70 32.78 -1.65 -6.75
N ARG A 71 32.57 -0.35 -6.94
CA ARG A 71 33.23 0.71 -6.17
C ARG A 71 32.96 0.58 -4.68
N ARG A 72 31.71 0.38 -4.25
CA ARG A 72 31.35 0.17 -2.83
C ARG A 72 32.07 -1.03 -2.24
N LYS A 73 32.14 -2.15 -2.95
CA LYS A 73 32.89 -3.36 -2.52
C LYS A 73 34.39 -3.07 -2.36
N ARG A 74 35.00 -2.34 -3.29
CA ARG A 74 36.43 -1.97 -3.24
C ARG A 74 36.74 -1.00 -2.10
N ILE A 75 35.90 0.02 -1.90
CA ILE A 75 36.03 0.96 -0.78
C ILE A 75 36.00 0.21 0.55
N LYS A 76 35.06 -0.73 0.72
CA LYS A 76 34.98 -1.57 1.93
C LYS A 76 36.23 -2.42 2.14
N ARG A 77 36.79 -3.00 1.07
CA ARG A 77 38.01 -3.81 1.11
C ARG A 77 39.27 -3.00 1.43
N LEU A 78 39.39 -1.81 0.84
CA LEU A 78 40.57 -0.94 0.96
C LEU A 78 40.52 -0.05 2.20
N GLY A 79 39.41 -0.01 2.95
CA GLY A 79 39.26 0.82 4.14
C GLY A 79 39.31 2.34 3.87
N VAL A 80 39.14 2.75 2.61
CA VAL A 80 39.23 4.16 2.20
C VAL A 80 38.02 4.93 2.73
N ARG A 81 38.23 6.10 3.37
CA ARG A 81 37.12 6.97 3.77
C ARG A 81 36.29 7.37 2.55
N SER A 82 34.97 7.19 2.69
CA SER A 82 33.94 7.36 1.67
C SER A 82 34.31 8.42 0.64
N ALA A 83 34.60 8.00 -0.59
CA ALA A 83 34.49 8.89 -1.74
C ALA A 83 32.99 9.19 -1.91
N GLY A 84 32.59 10.44 -2.15
CA GLY A 84 31.19 10.88 -2.01
C GLY A 84 30.15 10.17 -2.91
N TYR A 85 28.95 10.75 -2.96
CA TYR A 85 27.80 10.21 -3.71
C TYR A 85 27.83 10.47 -5.23
N SER A 86 29.01 10.54 -5.85
CA SER A 86 29.17 10.89 -7.28
C SER A 86 28.50 9.87 -8.21
N GLY A 87 28.74 8.57 -7.99
CA GLY A 87 28.13 7.48 -8.77
C GLY A 87 26.61 7.49 -8.67
N GLN A 88 26.07 7.67 -7.47
CA GLN A 88 24.62 7.76 -7.25
C GLN A 88 24.01 8.96 -7.98
N ARG A 89 24.62 10.15 -7.90
CA ARG A 89 24.16 11.37 -8.60
C ARG A 89 24.14 11.17 -10.12
N ARG A 90 25.12 10.47 -10.68
CA ARG A 90 25.18 10.15 -12.10
C ARG A 90 24.03 9.24 -12.53
N ILE A 91 23.76 8.18 -11.77
CA ILE A 91 22.65 7.27 -12.08
C ILE A 91 21.32 8.02 -12.03
N PHE A 92 21.10 8.87 -11.01
CA PHE A 92 19.94 9.76 -10.98
C PHE A 92 19.86 10.66 -12.21
N PHE A 93 20.97 11.28 -12.60
CA PHE A 93 21.02 12.15 -13.77
C PHE A 93 20.69 11.43 -15.09
N ILE A 94 21.17 10.21 -15.26
CA ILE A 94 20.89 9.38 -16.45
C ILE A 94 19.39 9.03 -16.49
N LEU A 95 18.83 8.55 -15.38
CA LEU A 95 17.42 8.18 -15.30
C LEU A 95 16.50 9.40 -15.45
N ASP A 96 16.87 10.56 -14.88
CA ASP A 96 16.14 11.82 -15.04
C ASP A 96 16.14 12.31 -16.49
N ARG A 97 17.27 12.18 -17.20
CA ARG A 97 17.32 12.45 -18.66
C ARG A 97 16.47 11.47 -19.44
N ALA A 98 16.47 10.20 -19.04
CA ALA A 98 15.71 9.15 -19.68
C ALA A 98 14.21 9.45 -19.59
N THR A 99 13.70 9.74 -18.40
CA THR A 99 12.27 10.03 -18.17
C THR A 99 11.83 11.36 -18.78
N ARG A 100 12.72 12.36 -18.91
CA ARG A 100 12.41 13.59 -19.66
C ARG A 100 12.30 13.36 -21.17
N LYS A 101 13.16 12.49 -21.74
CA LYS A 101 13.16 12.19 -23.18
C LYS A 101 12.03 11.22 -23.55
N PHE A 102 11.78 10.22 -22.72
CA PHE A 102 10.77 9.17 -22.92
C PHE A 102 9.73 9.20 -21.79
N HIS A 103 9.06 10.34 -21.63
CA HIS A 103 8.07 10.51 -20.57
C HIS A 103 6.95 9.46 -20.64
N GLY A 104 6.58 8.98 -21.83
CA GLY A 104 5.55 7.97 -22.05
C GLY A 104 5.87 6.56 -21.52
N ASP A 105 7.13 6.23 -21.25
CA ASP A 105 7.52 4.88 -20.83
C ASP A 105 7.37 4.69 -19.32
N ILE A 106 6.28 4.07 -18.90
CA ILE A 106 5.97 3.79 -17.49
C ILE A 106 7.01 2.85 -16.86
N LYS A 107 7.60 1.93 -17.63
CA LYS A 107 8.61 1.00 -17.11
C LYS A 107 9.89 1.74 -16.70
N LEU A 108 10.26 2.76 -17.47
CA LEU A 108 11.40 3.61 -17.16
C LEU A 108 11.16 4.44 -15.88
N TRP A 109 9.94 4.96 -15.70
CA TRP A 109 9.55 5.60 -14.43
C TRP A 109 9.59 4.63 -13.26
N ALA A 110 9.10 3.40 -13.44
CA ALA A 110 9.15 2.38 -12.40
C ALA A 110 10.60 2.06 -11.99
N GLN A 111 11.52 1.86 -12.95
CA GLN A 111 12.94 1.66 -12.67
C GLN A 111 13.56 2.86 -11.93
N TYR A 112 13.18 4.09 -12.32
CA TYR A 112 13.68 5.29 -11.68
C TYR A 112 13.23 5.40 -10.22
N ILE A 113 11.96 5.08 -9.97
CA ILE A 113 11.38 5.06 -8.62
C ILE A 113 12.02 3.98 -7.76
N GLU A 114 12.11 2.73 -8.25
CA GLU A 114 12.71 1.62 -7.49
C GLU A 114 14.16 1.92 -7.13
N TYR A 115 14.95 2.45 -8.08
CA TYR A 115 16.31 2.87 -7.78
C TYR A 115 16.35 3.96 -6.69
N ALA A 116 15.49 4.99 -6.77
CA ALA A 116 15.43 6.04 -5.75
C ALA A 116 15.06 5.49 -4.36
N ARG A 117 14.16 4.49 -4.33
CA ARG A 117 13.72 3.78 -3.14
C ARG A 117 14.84 2.97 -2.52
N GLU A 118 15.55 2.16 -3.30
CA GLU A 118 16.71 1.37 -2.86
C GLU A 118 17.82 2.25 -2.28
N GLN A 119 18.06 3.42 -2.89
CA GLN A 119 19.06 4.36 -2.38
C GLN A 119 18.57 5.21 -1.19
N LYS A 120 17.36 4.98 -0.68
CA LYS A 120 16.74 5.71 0.45
C LYS A 120 16.74 7.23 0.24
N SER A 121 16.58 7.70 -1.00
CA SER A 121 16.57 9.12 -1.34
C SER A 121 15.16 9.69 -1.30
N PHE A 122 14.59 9.81 -0.11
CA PHE A 122 13.16 10.08 0.08
C PHE A 122 12.69 11.39 -0.56
N LYS A 123 13.43 12.50 -0.35
CA LYS A 123 13.07 13.80 -0.94
C LYS A 123 13.06 13.76 -2.47
N LYS A 124 14.06 13.09 -3.07
CA LYS A 124 14.15 12.95 -4.53
C LYS A 124 13.02 12.04 -5.03
N LEU A 125 12.72 10.96 -4.33
CA LEU A 125 11.64 10.06 -4.68
C LEU A 125 10.26 10.75 -4.66
N SER A 126 9.97 11.60 -3.67
CA SER A 126 8.73 12.40 -3.67
C SER A 126 8.63 13.35 -4.86
N GLN A 127 9.76 13.94 -5.30
CA GLN A 127 9.82 14.72 -6.54
C GLN A 127 9.54 13.86 -7.77
N ILE A 128 10.18 12.68 -7.86
CA ILE A 128 9.99 11.73 -8.96
C ILE A 128 8.53 11.30 -9.07
N PHE A 129 7.87 10.96 -7.96
CA PHE A 129 6.44 10.65 -7.94
C PHE A 129 5.60 11.83 -8.41
N THR A 130 5.92 13.04 -7.96
CA THR A 130 5.20 14.26 -8.37
C THR A 130 5.30 14.50 -9.87
N ASP A 131 6.50 14.31 -10.45
CA ASP A 131 6.74 14.48 -11.88
C ASP A 131 6.05 13.38 -12.69
N ALA A 132 6.17 12.12 -12.24
CA ALA A 132 5.54 10.97 -12.89
C ALA A 132 4.01 11.10 -12.92
N LEU A 133 3.38 11.44 -11.78
CA LEU A 133 1.93 11.59 -11.67
C LEU A 133 1.39 12.79 -12.45
N ARG A 134 2.19 13.86 -12.58
CA ARG A 134 1.83 15.02 -13.42
C ARG A 134 1.77 14.65 -14.89
N LEU A 135 2.69 13.81 -15.36
CA LEU A 135 2.78 13.38 -16.75
C LEU A 135 1.81 12.22 -17.07
N HIS A 136 1.43 11.43 -16.05
CA HIS A 136 0.55 10.26 -16.18
C HIS A 136 -0.67 10.29 -15.24
N PRO A 137 -1.50 11.36 -15.28
CA PRO A 137 -2.60 11.51 -14.32
C PRO A 137 -3.70 10.45 -14.48
N THR A 138 -3.84 9.85 -15.66
CA THR A 138 -4.85 8.82 -15.97
C THR A 138 -4.40 7.39 -15.61
N ASN A 139 -3.16 7.20 -15.17
CA ASN A 139 -2.64 5.89 -14.80
C ASN A 139 -2.94 5.58 -13.32
N ALA A 140 -4.00 4.80 -13.08
CA ALA A 140 -4.41 4.40 -11.74
C ALA A 140 -3.31 3.61 -10.98
N ASP A 141 -2.52 2.79 -11.66
CA ASP A 141 -1.49 1.96 -11.02
C ASP A 141 -0.38 2.81 -10.41
N LEU A 142 -0.03 3.92 -11.06
CA LEU A 142 0.97 4.85 -10.55
C LEU A 142 0.48 5.58 -9.29
N TRP A 143 -0.81 5.96 -9.23
CA TRP A 143 -1.43 6.54 -8.04
C TRP A 143 -1.46 5.55 -6.87
N ILE A 144 -1.86 4.30 -7.14
CA ILE A 144 -1.90 3.22 -6.14
C ILE A 144 -0.49 2.98 -5.59
N TYR A 145 0.51 2.93 -6.48
CA TYR A 145 1.89 2.68 -6.09
C TYR A 145 2.47 3.81 -5.23
N ALA A 146 2.24 5.08 -5.60
CA ALA A 146 2.67 6.23 -4.80
C ALA A 146 2.03 6.24 -3.40
N ALA A 147 0.74 5.94 -3.30
CA ALA A 147 0.01 5.87 -2.03
C ALA A 147 0.49 4.70 -1.15
N LYS A 148 0.70 3.52 -1.76
CA LYS A 148 1.25 2.34 -1.08
C LYS A 148 2.63 2.64 -0.49
N TYR A 149 3.51 3.24 -1.29
CA TYR A 149 4.84 3.65 -0.84
C TYR A 149 4.79 4.61 0.35
N ALA A 150 3.93 5.63 0.32
CA ALA A 150 3.79 6.58 1.43
C ALA A 150 3.39 5.89 2.75
N LEU A 151 2.51 4.88 2.68
CA LEU A 151 2.07 4.14 3.86
C LEU A 151 3.09 3.09 4.34
N GLU A 152 3.76 2.38 3.43
CA GLU A 152 4.67 1.28 3.78
C GLU A 152 6.03 1.78 4.27
N ASP A 153 6.62 2.76 3.58
CA ASP A 153 7.99 3.18 3.83
C ASP A 153 8.07 4.37 4.81
N HIS A 154 7.05 5.24 4.85
CA HIS A 154 7.02 6.45 5.70
C HIS A 154 5.97 6.42 6.80
N ALA A 155 5.10 5.40 6.82
CA ALA A 155 3.92 5.36 7.70
C ALA A 155 3.03 6.63 7.60
N ASP A 156 3.09 7.34 6.47
CA ASP A 156 2.41 8.60 6.26
C ASP A 156 1.05 8.37 5.59
N MET A 157 0.04 8.19 6.42
CA MET A 157 -1.34 8.02 5.96
C MET A 157 -1.89 9.29 5.29
N THR A 158 -1.49 10.47 5.74
CA THR A 158 -2.02 11.73 5.20
C THR A 158 -1.59 11.93 3.75
N ASN A 159 -0.32 11.71 3.44
CA ASN A 159 0.15 11.75 2.05
C ASN A 159 -0.42 10.63 1.21
N SER A 160 -0.58 9.42 1.78
CA SER A 160 -1.22 8.30 1.09
C SER A 160 -2.67 8.63 0.68
N ARG A 161 -3.49 9.14 1.60
CA ARG A 161 -4.84 9.65 1.32
C ARG A 161 -4.83 10.74 0.26
N SER A 162 -3.90 11.68 0.35
CA SER A 162 -3.75 12.74 -0.64
C SER A 162 -3.48 12.21 -2.04
N TYR A 163 -2.63 11.17 -2.20
CA TYR A 163 -2.42 10.52 -3.49
C TYR A 163 -3.69 9.82 -3.99
N MET A 164 -4.36 9.04 -3.15
CA MET A 164 -5.60 8.33 -3.55
C MET A 164 -6.73 9.30 -3.91
N GLN A 165 -6.96 10.34 -3.12
CA GLN A 165 -7.99 11.35 -3.37
C GLN A 165 -7.72 12.16 -4.63
N ARG A 166 -6.46 12.54 -4.90
CA ARG A 166 -6.08 13.19 -6.17
C ARG A 166 -6.23 12.23 -7.33
N GLY A 167 -5.79 10.98 -7.19
CA GLY A 167 -5.96 9.94 -8.19
C GLY A 167 -7.42 9.73 -8.55
N LEU A 168 -8.31 9.70 -7.57
CA LEU A 168 -9.75 9.58 -7.78
C LEU A 168 -10.36 10.78 -8.51
N ARG A 169 -9.76 11.97 -8.49
CA ARG A 169 -10.22 13.09 -9.33
C ARG A 169 -9.99 12.83 -10.81
N PHE A 170 -8.90 12.16 -11.17
CA PHE A 170 -8.53 11.85 -12.56
C PHE A 170 -9.07 10.49 -13.04
N CYS A 171 -9.03 9.47 -12.19
CA CYS A 171 -9.31 8.07 -12.52
C CYS A 171 -10.63 7.58 -11.89
N LYS A 172 -11.71 8.39 -11.95
CA LYS A 172 -13.01 8.07 -11.32
C LYS A 172 -13.61 6.74 -11.79
N SER A 173 -13.40 6.39 -13.06
CA SER A 173 -13.91 5.15 -13.67
C SER A 173 -13.12 3.90 -13.29
N SER A 174 -11.95 4.05 -12.65
CA SER A 174 -11.10 2.92 -12.28
C SER A 174 -11.60 2.25 -11.00
N LYS A 175 -12.33 1.13 -11.15
CA LYS A 175 -12.75 0.28 -10.02
C LYS A 175 -11.57 -0.12 -9.13
N LYS A 176 -10.43 -0.44 -9.77
CA LYS A 176 -9.18 -0.81 -9.11
C LYS A 176 -8.73 0.26 -8.10
N LEU A 177 -8.78 1.54 -8.48
CA LEU A 177 -8.35 2.63 -7.60
C LEU A 177 -9.24 2.76 -6.36
N TRP A 178 -10.55 2.61 -6.52
CA TRP A 178 -11.51 2.63 -5.40
C TRP A 178 -11.28 1.48 -4.41
N ILE A 179 -11.13 0.26 -4.93
CA ILE A 179 -10.85 -0.94 -4.11
C ILE A 179 -9.53 -0.77 -3.36
N HIS A 180 -8.46 -0.33 -4.04
CA HIS A 180 -7.17 -0.12 -3.39
C HIS A 180 -7.18 0.99 -2.36
N TYR A 181 -7.99 2.05 -2.54
CA TYR A 181 -8.11 3.10 -1.54
C TYR A 181 -8.78 2.58 -0.26
N ALA A 182 -9.89 1.85 -0.38
CA ALA A 182 -10.53 1.22 0.77
C ALA A 182 -9.61 0.18 1.44
N LYS A 183 -8.91 -0.64 0.64
CA LYS A 183 -7.92 -1.60 1.13
C LYS A 183 -6.82 -0.91 1.95
N LEU A 184 -6.35 0.25 1.49
CA LEU A 184 -5.32 1.03 2.17
C LEU A 184 -5.80 1.55 3.54
N GLU A 185 -7.04 2.03 3.62
CA GLU A 185 -7.65 2.45 4.89
C GLU A 185 -7.82 1.28 5.86
N LEU A 186 -8.26 0.11 5.37
CA LEU A 186 -8.39 -1.10 6.19
C LEU A 186 -7.05 -1.60 6.72
N ILE A 187 -5.99 -1.57 5.89
CA ILE A 187 -4.62 -1.89 6.34
C ILE A 187 -4.19 -0.97 7.48
N TYR A 188 -4.54 0.31 7.42
CA TYR A 188 -4.19 1.26 8.48
C TYR A 188 -4.98 1.04 9.75
N ILE A 189 -6.28 0.74 9.66
CA ILE A 189 -7.09 0.36 10.82
C ILE A 189 -6.51 -0.91 11.46
N ALA A 190 -6.16 -1.92 10.66
CA ALA A 190 -5.53 -3.14 11.15
C ALA A 190 -4.19 -2.87 11.86
N LYS A 191 -3.33 -2.00 11.28
CA LYS A 191 -2.08 -1.57 11.92
C LYS A 191 -2.32 -0.83 13.24
N LEU A 192 -3.36 0.01 13.31
CA LEU A 192 -3.72 0.75 14.51
C LEU A 192 -4.17 -0.18 15.64
N VAL A 193 -5.03 -1.15 15.31
CA VAL A 193 -5.51 -2.19 16.24
C VAL A 193 -4.34 -3.07 16.71
N ALA A 194 -3.48 -3.51 15.80
CA ALA A 194 -2.29 -4.28 16.16
C ALA A 194 -1.37 -3.50 17.11
N ARG A 195 -1.21 -2.19 16.89
CA ARG A 195 -0.45 -1.32 17.80
C ARG A 195 -1.11 -1.19 19.17
N GLN A 196 -2.44 -1.05 19.24
CA GLN A 196 -3.17 -1.01 20.52
C GLN A 196 -3.01 -2.31 21.32
N ARG A 197 -3.10 -3.47 20.64
CA ARG A 197 -2.83 -4.79 21.22
C ARG A 197 -1.44 -4.88 21.82
N ILE A 198 -0.41 -4.45 21.07
CA ILE A 198 0.99 -4.48 21.53
C ILE A 198 1.21 -3.55 22.73
N LEU A 199 0.54 -2.39 22.75
CA LEU A 199 0.64 -1.42 23.84
C LEU A 199 -0.20 -1.81 25.08
N GLY A 200 -0.92 -2.93 25.05
CA GLY A 200 -1.75 -3.39 26.17
C GLY A 200 -3.00 -2.55 26.41
N LEU A 201 -3.40 -1.73 25.44
CA LEU A 201 -4.57 -0.84 25.52
C LEU A 201 -5.90 -1.55 25.26
N ASP A 202 -5.85 -2.84 24.89
CA ASP A 202 -7.00 -3.74 24.71
C ASP A 202 -7.55 -4.26 26.04
N GLN A 203 -6.96 -3.91 27.19
CA GLN A 203 -7.58 -4.18 28.48
C GLN A 203 -8.79 -3.25 28.67
N GLU A 204 -9.98 -3.85 28.70
CA GLU A 204 -11.15 -3.20 29.29
C GLU A 204 -10.76 -2.66 30.66
N ILE A 205 -10.80 -1.34 30.82
CA ILE A 205 -10.67 -0.70 32.12
C ILE A 205 -11.85 -1.22 32.94
N LYS A 206 -11.61 -2.24 33.78
CA LYS A 206 -12.54 -2.59 34.85
C LYS A 206 -12.74 -1.31 35.66
N PRO A 207 -13.97 -0.85 35.91
CA PRO A 207 -14.18 0.28 36.79
C PRO A 207 -13.70 -0.15 38.17
N SER A 208 -12.51 0.30 38.58
CA SER A 208 -12.09 0.17 39.96
C SER A 208 -12.97 1.12 40.77
N MET A 209 -14.03 0.56 41.35
CA MET A 209 -14.61 1.10 42.56
C MET A 209 -13.49 1.22 43.61
N GLN A 210 -12.97 2.42 43.79
CA GLN A 210 -12.41 2.85 45.06
C GLN A 210 -12.98 4.23 45.36
N ALA A 211 -13.93 4.22 46.28
CA ALA A 211 -14.40 5.37 47.00
C ALA A 211 -13.33 5.79 48.02
N GLY A 212 -13.16 7.10 48.18
CA GLY A 212 -12.70 7.75 49.41
C GLY A 212 -11.20 8.00 49.54
N GLU A 213 -10.78 9.25 49.38
CA GLU A 213 -10.40 10.13 50.50
C GLU A 213 -10.11 11.54 49.95
N GLY A 214 -10.74 12.56 50.54
CA GLY A 214 -10.59 13.95 50.12
C GLY A 214 -9.36 14.61 50.72
N LEU A 215 -9.03 15.80 50.21
CA LEU A 215 -8.56 16.96 50.97
C LEU A 215 -8.65 18.21 50.09
N ASP A 216 -9.22 19.25 50.68
CA ASP A 216 -9.47 20.60 50.14
C ASP A 216 -8.18 21.33 49.74
N ASP A 217 -8.23 22.05 48.62
CA ASP A 217 -7.48 23.31 48.48
C ASP A 217 -8.29 24.33 47.63
N PRO A 218 -8.84 25.40 48.24
CA PRO A 218 -9.63 26.40 47.55
C PRO A 218 -8.80 27.66 47.23
N ASP A 219 -7.79 27.57 46.36
CA ASP A 219 -7.28 28.74 45.64
C ASP A 219 -6.34 28.39 44.47
N ALA A 220 -6.88 28.34 43.25
CA ALA A 220 -6.08 28.48 42.03
C ALA A 220 -6.97 29.01 40.90
N ASN A 221 -7.23 30.32 40.96
CA ASN A 221 -7.85 31.05 39.87
C ASN A 221 -6.83 31.20 38.72
N THR A 222 -6.84 30.28 37.74
CA THR A 222 -6.10 30.48 36.48
C THR A 222 -6.86 29.87 35.30
N ILE A 223 -7.65 30.69 34.63
CA ILE A 223 -8.22 30.37 33.32
C ILE A 223 -7.08 30.43 32.30
N ALA A 224 -6.56 29.27 31.88
CA ALA A 224 -5.67 29.19 30.73
C ALA A 224 -6.50 29.12 29.44
N LEU A 225 -6.42 30.18 28.63
CA LEU A 225 -7.03 30.28 27.31
C LEU A 225 -6.58 29.13 26.37
N PRO A 226 -7.46 28.65 25.45
CA PRO A 226 -7.08 27.65 24.46
C PRO A 226 -6.04 28.23 23.49
N ARG A 227 -4.82 27.68 23.50
CA ARG A 227 -3.87 27.89 22.39
C ARG A 227 -4.23 26.94 21.25
N VAL A 228 -5.03 27.44 20.31
CA VAL A 228 -5.04 26.91 18.95
C VAL A 228 -3.89 27.58 18.21
N THR A 229 -2.87 26.82 17.81
CA THR A 229 -2.13 27.00 16.56
C THR A 229 -1.23 25.80 16.30
N GLY A 230 -1.47 25.15 15.15
CA GLY A 230 -0.46 24.55 14.27
C GLY A 230 0.18 23.24 14.70
N GLU A 231 0.04 22.21 13.84
CA GLU A 231 0.91 21.03 13.77
C GLU A 231 0.55 19.99 14.86
N ASP A 232 -0.32 19.01 14.61
CA ASP A 232 -0.08 17.82 13.77
C ASP A 232 1.40 17.43 13.71
N ILE A 233 1.97 17.23 14.91
CA ILE A 233 3.32 16.70 15.13
C ILE A 233 3.39 15.26 14.63
N ASN A 234 3.99 15.16 13.45
CA ASN A 234 4.75 14.05 12.92
C ASN A 234 5.43 13.23 14.05
N PRO A 235 5.20 11.91 14.19
CA PRO A 235 5.67 11.13 15.34
C PRO A 235 7.15 10.71 15.18
N SER A 236 8.02 11.66 14.83
CA SER A 236 9.43 11.39 14.56
C SER A 236 10.42 12.33 15.26
N GLU A 237 10.00 12.99 16.34
CA GLU A 237 10.95 13.52 17.32
C GLU A 237 10.67 12.84 18.65
N GLY A 238 11.69 12.09 19.11
CA GLY A 238 11.63 11.39 20.38
C GLY A 238 11.67 12.39 21.52
N ASP A 239 10.72 12.26 22.43
CA ASP A 239 10.92 12.67 23.81
C ASP A 239 10.80 11.44 24.70
N GLN A 240 11.82 11.24 25.53
CA GLN A 240 11.94 10.14 26.46
C GLN A 240 11.17 10.49 27.74
N ASN A 241 10.41 9.52 28.23
CA ASN A 241 9.74 9.46 29.54
C ASN A 241 8.34 10.08 29.63
N GLY A 242 7.35 9.19 29.60
CA GLY A 242 5.96 9.47 29.95
C GLY A 242 5.02 8.83 28.95
N VAL A 243 4.50 7.65 29.28
CA VAL A 243 3.38 7.09 28.52
C VAL A 243 2.17 7.99 28.83
N ASP A 244 1.90 8.95 27.96
CA ASP A 244 0.84 9.93 28.16
C ASP A 244 -0.54 9.24 28.03
N HIS A 245 -1.08 8.81 29.17
CA HIS A 245 -2.37 8.12 29.29
C HIS A 245 -3.53 8.89 28.64
N THR A 246 -3.42 10.22 28.52
CA THR A 246 -4.43 11.06 27.87
C THR A 246 -4.37 11.00 26.33
N ALA A 247 -3.16 10.87 25.76
CA ALA A 247 -2.98 10.59 24.33
C ALA A 247 -3.47 9.17 23.97
N LEU A 248 -3.32 8.22 24.89
CA LEU A 248 -3.79 6.83 24.74
C LEU A 248 -5.31 6.69 24.77
N GLN A 249 -6.01 7.43 25.64
CA GLN A 249 -7.49 7.45 25.64
C GLN A 249 -8.06 8.11 24.37
N LYS A 250 -7.41 9.17 23.86
CA LYS A 250 -7.79 9.80 22.57
C LYS A 250 -7.62 8.83 21.39
N LEU A 251 -6.61 7.95 21.45
CA LEU A 251 -6.39 6.85 20.50
C LEU A 251 -7.56 5.85 20.48
N ASN A 252 -8.10 5.47 21.65
CA ASN A 252 -9.25 4.55 21.74
C ASN A 252 -10.55 5.19 21.25
N SER A 253 -10.73 6.50 21.43
CA SER A 253 -11.85 7.25 20.87
C SER A 253 -11.64 7.70 19.42
N THR A 254 -10.55 7.29 18.75
CA THR A 254 -10.22 7.79 17.42
C THR A 254 -11.29 7.33 16.42
N PRO A 255 -12.00 8.27 15.74
CA PRO A 255 -13.03 7.94 14.75
C PRO A 255 -12.58 7.00 13.63
N ALA A 256 -11.27 6.85 13.43
CA ALA A 256 -10.66 5.91 12.48
C ALA A 256 -11.02 4.45 12.75
N LEU A 257 -11.19 4.03 14.01
CA LEU A 257 -11.53 2.64 14.37
C LEU A 257 -12.99 2.27 14.08
N SER A 258 -13.84 3.27 13.84
CA SER A 258 -15.28 3.07 13.59
C SER A 258 -15.60 2.51 12.19
N GLY A 259 -14.62 2.47 11.29
CA GLY A 259 -14.78 2.04 9.90
C GLY A 259 -15.50 3.06 9.00
N ALA A 260 -15.75 4.29 9.48
CA ALA A 260 -16.51 5.29 8.73
C ALA A 260 -15.88 5.70 7.39
N ILE A 261 -14.54 5.70 7.30
CA ILE A 261 -13.84 6.09 6.06
C ILE A 261 -14.04 5.04 4.96
N PRO A 262 -13.74 3.73 5.17
CA PRO A 262 -14.09 2.69 4.20
C PRO A 262 -15.56 2.69 3.76
N LEU A 263 -16.49 2.94 4.69
CA LEU A 263 -17.92 3.06 4.39
C LEU A 263 -18.21 4.23 3.44
N ALA A 264 -17.69 5.43 3.74
CA ALA A 264 -17.87 6.59 2.88
C ALA A 264 -17.24 6.41 1.49
N ILE A 265 -16.12 5.68 1.40
CA ILE A 265 -15.48 5.31 0.13
C ILE A 265 -16.41 4.39 -0.66
N PHE A 266 -16.97 3.36 -0.02
CA PHE A 266 -17.93 2.44 -0.64
C PHE A 266 -19.17 3.18 -1.16
N ASP A 267 -19.80 4.01 -0.33
CA ASP A 267 -21.01 4.77 -0.68
C ASP A 267 -20.77 5.74 -1.86
N SER A 268 -19.58 6.34 -1.91
CA SER A 268 -19.20 7.21 -3.02
C SER A 268 -18.92 6.41 -4.29
N ALA A 269 -18.27 5.25 -4.16
CA ALA A 269 -17.91 4.40 -5.27
C ALA A 269 -19.13 3.72 -5.91
N ILE A 270 -20.05 3.18 -5.10
CA ILE A 270 -21.24 2.48 -5.59
C ILE A 270 -22.16 3.42 -6.38
N LYS A 271 -22.34 4.66 -5.90
CA LYS A 271 -23.03 5.74 -6.63
C LYS A 271 -22.33 6.09 -7.94
N ASN A 272 -21.00 6.19 -7.94
CA ASN A 272 -20.21 6.48 -9.14
C ASN A 272 -20.30 5.35 -10.19
N PHE A 273 -20.56 4.11 -9.79
CA PHE A 273 -20.73 2.96 -10.67
C PHE A 273 -22.19 2.55 -10.88
N ASN A 274 -23.15 3.44 -10.61
CA ASN A 274 -24.59 3.21 -10.81
C ASN A 274 -25.09 1.90 -10.16
N ASP A 275 -24.72 1.70 -8.89
CA ASP A 275 -25.11 0.54 -8.09
C ASP A 275 -24.78 -0.80 -8.78
N SER A 276 -23.54 -0.90 -9.26
CA SER A 276 -23.01 -2.13 -9.85
C SER A 276 -22.86 -3.21 -8.78
N ASP A 277 -23.66 -4.27 -8.92
CA ASP A 277 -23.65 -5.50 -8.14
C ASP A 277 -22.29 -6.20 -8.16
N ARG A 278 -21.66 -6.29 -9.34
CA ARG A 278 -20.30 -6.85 -9.47
C ARG A 278 -19.26 -6.06 -8.66
N PHE A 279 -19.31 -4.73 -8.70
CA PHE A 279 -18.38 -3.90 -7.92
C PHE A 279 -18.63 -4.07 -6.41
N GLY A 280 -19.89 -4.16 -5.99
CA GLY A 280 -20.26 -4.45 -4.60
C GLY A 280 -19.69 -5.78 -4.11
N HIS A 281 -19.80 -6.84 -4.92
CA HIS A 281 -19.21 -8.16 -4.60
C HIS A 281 -17.68 -8.11 -4.53
N GLU A 282 -17.02 -7.50 -5.52
CA GLU A 282 -15.55 -7.33 -5.51
C GLU A 282 -15.07 -6.54 -4.27
N PHE A 283 -15.83 -5.54 -3.83
CA PHE A 283 -15.53 -4.76 -2.63
C PHE A 283 -15.77 -5.58 -1.35
N TYR A 284 -16.86 -6.35 -1.30
CA TYR A 284 -17.17 -7.27 -0.20
C TYR A 284 -16.03 -8.28 0.00
N ASP A 285 -15.61 -8.96 -1.06
CA ASP A 285 -14.53 -9.94 -1.01
C ASP A 285 -13.23 -9.31 -0.50
N MET A 286 -12.87 -8.11 -0.98
CA MET A 286 -11.70 -7.39 -0.48
C MET A 286 -11.78 -7.08 1.01
N VAL A 287 -12.96 -6.67 1.51
CA VAL A 287 -13.16 -6.38 2.94
C VAL A 287 -13.06 -7.67 3.77
N THR A 288 -13.57 -8.81 3.27
CA THR A 288 -13.49 -10.09 3.98
C THR A 288 -12.06 -10.59 4.22
N GLU A 289 -11.07 -10.14 3.44
CA GLU A 289 -9.65 -10.46 3.68
C GLU A 289 -9.12 -9.91 5.03
N PHE A 290 -9.83 -8.98 5.68
CA PHE A 290 -9.41 -8.28 6.90
C PHE A 290 -10.08 -8.81 8.17
N GLU A 291 -9.90 -10.10 8.48
CA GLU A 291 -10.55 -10.79 9.61
C GLU A 291 -10.31 -10.15 10.99
N ASP A 292 -9.13 -9.55 11.22
CA ASP A 292 -8.75 -9.00 12.53
C ASP A 292 -9.30 -7.61 12.83
N VAL A 293 -10.05 -7.00 11.90
CA VAL A 293 -10.55 -5.63 12.04
C VAL A 293 -11.86 -5.58 12.83
N PRO A 294 -11.95 -4.83 13.95
CA PRO A 294 -13.15 -4.80 14.80
C PRO A 294 -14.43 -4.31 14.09
N CYS A 295 -14.29 -3.40 13.12
CA CYS A 295 -15.41 -2.86 12.36
C CYS A 295 -15.81 -3.69 11.12
N LEU A 296 -15.22 -4.88 10.93
CA LEU A 296 -15.44 -5.73 9.76
C LEU A 296 -16.92 -6.03 9.53
N ARG A 297 -17.60 -6.60 10.53
CA ARG A 297 -19.01 -6.99 10.43
C ARG A 297 -19.93 -5.79 10.16
N LYS A 298 -19.61 -4.63 10.71
CA LYS A 298 -20.33 -3.37 10.45
C LYS A 298 -20.20 -2.94 8.99
N ILE A 299 -18.99 -3.01 8.42
CA ILE A 299 -18.73 -2.65 7.02
C ILE A 299 -19.44 -3.64 6.09
N LEU A 300 -19.27 -4.94 6.32
CA LEU A 300 -19.89 -5.98 5.50
C LEU A 300 -21.43 -5.92 5.56
N GLY A 301 -22.00 -5.65 6.74
CA GLY A 301 -23.44 -5.51 6.90
C GLY A 301 -23.99 -4.35 6.06
N HIS A 302 -23.35 -3.18 6.16
CA HIS A 302 -23.73 -2.02 5.34
C HIS A 302 -23.62 -2.29 3.83
N ILE A 303 -22.55 -2.97 3.39
CA ILE A 303 -22.40 -3.35 1.97
C ILE A 303 -23.57 -4.24 1.52
N VAL A 304 -23.90 -5.27 2.32
CA VAL A 304 -25.00 -6.18 2.02
C VAL A 304 -26.35 -5.45 2.00
N ASP A 305 -26.61 -4.56 2.96
CA ASP A 305 -27.84 -3.78 3.03
C ASP A 305 -28.01 -2.86 1.80
N VAL A 306 -26.94 -2.18 1.38
CA VAL A 306 -26.94 -1.34 0.17
C VAL A 306 -27.17 -2.19 -1.09
N MET A 307 -26.50 -3.34 -1.21
CA MET A 307 -26.66 -4.23 -2.36
C MET A 307 -28.07 -4.84 -2.43
N LEU A 308 -28.66 -5.23 -1.28
CA LEU A 308 -30.04 -5.71 -1.19
C LEU A 308 -31.05 -4.63 -1.53
N GLY A 309 -30.81 -3.38 -1.10
CA GLY A 309 -31.67 -2.25 -1.42
C GLY A 309 -31.66 -1.88 -2.91
N ALA A 310 -30.51 -2.01 -3.58
CA ALA A 310 -30.37 -1.67 -4.99
C ALA A 310 -30.79 -2.81 -5.94
N LYS A 311 -30.24 -4.01 -5.75
CA LYS A 311 -30.40 -5.16 -6.67
C LYS A 311 -30.50 -6.48 -5.90
N PRO A 312 -31.67 -6.80 -5.30
CA PRO A 312 -31.85 -8.01 -4.49
C PRO A 312 -31.86 -9.31 -5.31
N THR A 313 -32.16 -9.22 -6.61
CA THR A 313 -32.25 -10.39 -7.51
C THR A 313 -30.92 -10.81 -8.13
N SER A 314 -29.86 -10.01 -7.97
CA SER A 314 -28.54 -10.37 -8.51
C SER A 314 -27.89 -11.46 -7.66
N TYR A 315 -27.32 -12.46 -8.33
CA TYR A 315 -26.56 -13.53 -7.67
C TYR A 315 -25.37 -12.98 -6.85
N HIS A 316 -24.78 -11.86 -7.29
CA HIS A 316 -23.70 -11.15 -6.58
C HIS A 316 -24.16 -10.59 -5.22
N THR A 317 -25.39 -10.10 -5.14
CA THR A 317 -25.98 -9.64 -3.87
C THR A 317 -26.35 -10.81 -2.98
N GLN A 318 -26.96 -11.84 -3.57
CA GLN A 318 -27.42 -13.03 -2.84
C GLN A 318 -26.27 -13.80 -2.21
N ILE A 319 -25.15 -13.96 -2.93
CA ILE A 319 -23.97 -14.63 -2.37
C ILE A 319 -23.36 -13.85 -1.20
N CYS A 320 -23.27 -12.52 -1.28
CA CYS A 320 -22.79 -11.70 -0.18
C CYS A 320 -23.70 -11.82 1.05
N TYR A 321 -25.02 -11.83 0.83
CA TYR A 321 -26.01 -12.04 1.89
C TYR A 321 -25.91 -13.44 2.53
N ILE A 322 -25.66 -14.48 1.73
CA ILE A 322 -25.46 -15.85 2.22
C ILE A 322 -24.16 -15.97 3.04
N LYS A 323 -23.06 -15.35 2.57
CA LYS A 323 -21.74 -15.41 3.25
C LYS A 323 -21.69 -14.58 4.54
N PHE A 324 -22.48 -13.51 4.65
CA PHE A 324 -22.42 -12.54 5.76
C PHE A 324 -22.44 -13.11 7.19
N PRO A 325 -23.31 -14.07 7.56
CA PRO A 325 -23.34 -14.61 8.92
C PRO A 325 -22.00 -15.21 9.37
N THR A 326 -21.26 -15.83 8.44
CA THR A 326 -19.95 -16.44 8.72
C THR A 326 -18.79 -15.46 8.65
N ALA A 327 -19.00 -14.24 8.17
CA ALA A 327 -17.92 -13.29 7.94
C ALA A 327 -17.34 -12.73 9.26
N GLY A 328 -16.02 -12.81 9.41
CA GLY A 328 -15.32 -12.34 10.61
C GLY A 328 -15.39 -13.29 11.82
N ILE A 329 -15.92 -14.50 11.65
CA ILE A 329 -15.96 -15.52 12.71
C ILE A 329 -14.86 -16.55 12.44
N ARG A 330 -13.99 -16.76 13.42
CA ARG A 330 -12.95 -17.80 13.34
C ARG A 330 -13.59 -19.18 13.27
N LEU A 331 -13.07 -20.05 12.40
CA LEU A 331 -13.57 -21.41 12.19
C LEU A 331 -13.57 -22.28 13.47
N THR A 332 -12.64 -22.01 14.38
CA THR A 332 -12.51 -22.71 15.67
C THR A 332 -13.42 -22.14 16.77
N SER A 333 -14.18 -21.08 16.49
CA SER A 333 -15.10 -20.47 17.46
C SER A 333 -16.37 -21.30 17.61
N ALA A 334 -16.89 -21.40 18.84
CA ALA A 334 -18.18 -22.03 19.14
C ALA A 334 -19.37 -21.33 18.43
N GLU A 335 -19.20 -20.10 17.96
CA GLU A 335 -20.23 -19.36 17.22
C GLU A 335 -20.31 -19.76 15.74
N PHE A 336 -19.24 -20.35 15.19
CA PHE A 336 -19.15 -20.68 13.77
C PHE A 336 -20.22 -21.67 13.29
N PRO A 337 -20.53 -22.78 14.00
CA PRO A 337 -21.59 -23.70 13.60
C PRO A 337 -22.97 -23.04 13.47
N ARG A 338 -23.30 -22.11 14.39
CA ARG A 338 -24.56 -21.38 14.37
C ARG A 338 -24.62 -20.43 13.18
N ALA A 339 -23.55 -19.69 12.93
CA ALA A 339 -23.42 -18.80 11.79
C ALA A 339 -23.50 -19.56 10.45
N LEU A 340 -22.80 -20.70 10.34
CA LEU A 340 -22.86 -21.55 9.17
C LEU A 340 -24.27 -22.11 8.95
N GLY A 341 -24.97 -22.50 10.02
CA GLY A 341 -26.37 -22.90 9.94
C GLY A 341 -27.29 -21.81 9.38
N GLU A 342 -27.09 -20.56 9.77
CA GLU A 342 -27.81 -19.41 9.23
C GLU A 342 -27.50 -19.18 7.74
N SER A 343 -26.22 -19.23 7.35
CA SER A 343 -25.80 -19.16 5.95
C SER A 343 -26.38 -20.28 5.09
N LEU A 344 -26.37 -21.52 5.58
CA LEU A 344 -26.96 -22.66 4.88
C LEU A 344 -28.49 -22.58 4.82
N GLY A 345 -29.12 -21.95 5.82
CA GLY A 345 -30.54 -21.59 5.81
C GLY A 345 -30.84 -20.65 4.65
N ARG A 346 -30.09 -19.55 4.52
CA ARG A 346 -30.20 -18.60 3.40
C ARG A 346 -29.94 -19.27 2.05
N LEU A 347 -28.96 -20.16 1.98
CA LEU A 347 -28.62 -20.87 0.74
C LEU A 347 -29.77 -21.75 0.22
N LYS A 348 -30.64 -22.27 1.09
CA LYS A 348 -31.79 -23.11 0.68
C LYS A 348 -32.72 -22.40 -0.31
N GLU A 349 -32.86 -21.08 -0.18
CA GLU A 349 -33.74 -20.27 -1.01
C GLU A 349 -33.21 -20.10 -2.44
N TYR A 350 -31.91 -20.32 -2.67
CA TYR A 350 -31.22 -20.02 -3.92
C TYR A 350 -30.47 -21.22 -4.54
N ARG A 351 -30.81 -22.45 -4.11
CA ARG A 351 -30.08 -23.68 -4.51
C ARG A 351 -30.08 -23.99 -6.00
N ASN A 352 -30.99 -23.40 -6.77
CA ASN A 352 -31.17 -23.71 -8.18
C ASN A 352 -30.38 -22.77 -9.11
N ASP A 353 -29.69 -21.74 -8.58
CA ASP A 353 -28.88 -20.85 -9.40
C ASP A 353 -27.45 -21.41 -9.59
N PRO A 354 -27.04 -21.75 -10.83
CA PRO A 354 -25.72 -22.30 -11.10
C PRO A 354 -24.58 -21.30 -10.77
N ASN A 355 -24.82 -19.99 -10.83
CA ASN A 355 -23.79 -19.00 -10.50
C ASN A 355 -23.53 -18.96 -8.99
N ILE A 356 -24.59 -19.08 -8.18
CA ILE A 356 -24.47 -19.16 -6.72
C ILE A 356 -23.80 -20.48 -6.33
N ALA A 357 -24.16 -21.58 -6.97
CA ALA A 357 -23.52 -22.87 -6.74
C ALA A 357 -22.00 -22.81 -6.98
N ARG A 358 -21.54 -22.13 -8.05
CA ARG A 358 -20.11 -21.93 -8.34
C ARG A 358 -19.39 -21.18 -7.22
N GLU A 359 -19.96 -20.06 -6.78
CA GLU A 359 -19.39 -19.23 -5.72
C GLU A 359 -19.39 -19.93 -4.35
N VAL A 360 -20.42 -20.72 -4.07
CA VAL A 360 -20.51 -21.52 -2.85
C VAL A 360 -19.43 -22.60 -2.83
N VAL A 361 -19.18 -23.28 -3.96
CA VAL A 361 -18.08 -24.25 -4.05
C VAL A 361 -16.73 -23.56 -3.84
N ALA A 362 -16.51 -22.40 -4.46
CA ALA A 362 -15.28 -21.61 -4.29
C ALA A 362 -15.07 -21.16 -2.83
N TRP A 363 -16.16 -20.83 -2.13
CA TRP A 363 -16.13 -20.40 -0.73
C TRP A 363 -15.94 -21.57 0.25
N LEU A 364 -16.65 -22.67 0.09
CA LEU A 364 -16.66 -23.77 1.06
C LEU A 364 -15.47 -24.73 0.91
N ARG A 365 -14.90 -24.86 -0.30
CA ARG A 365 -13.79 -25.80 -0.56
C ARG A 365 -12.52 -25.49 0.26
N PRO A 366 -12.05 -24.24 0.37
CA PRO A 366 -10.95 -23.91 1.27
C PRO A 366 -11.28 -24.21 2.73
N LEU A 367 -12.51 -23.94 3.17
CA LEU A 367 -12.95 -24.16 4.56
C LEU A 367 -12.97 -25.64 4.95
N ALA A 368 -13.34 -26.51 4.01
CA ALA A 368 -13.36 -27.95 4.23
C ALA A 368 -11.96 -28.59 4.31
N GLY A 369 -10.93 -27.88 3.82
CA GLY A 369 -9.53 -28.31 3.85
C GLY A 369 -8.75 -27.82 5.07
N THR A 370 -9.37 -27.06 5.98
CA THR A 370 -8.70 -26.55 7.18
C THR A 370 -8.59 -27.63 8.26
N ASP A 371 -7.36 -27.89 8.73
CA ASP A 371 -7.09 -28.84 9.81
C ASP A 371 -7.70 -28.38 11.16
N GLY A 372 -8.34 -29.30 11.89
CA GLY A 372 -8.91 -29.03 13.22
C GLY A 372 -10.41 -28.69 13.26
N LEU A 373 -11.12 -28.87 12.14
CA LEU A 373 -12.58 -28.70 12.09
C LEU A 373 -13.30 -29.92 12.69
N ASP A 374 -14.44 -29.69 13.36
CA ASP A 374 -15.31 -30.77 13.86
C ASP A 374 -15.72 -31.71 12.69
N PRO A 375 -15.55 -33.04 12.82
CA PRO A 375 -15.98 -34.02 11.82
C PRO A 375 -17.43 -33.85 11.35
N ALA A 376 -18.33 -33.39 12.23
CA ALA A 376 -19.71 -33.12 11.87
C ALA A 376 -19.84 -31.92 10.91
N LEU A 377 -19.09 -30.84 11.16
CA LEU A 377 -19.04 -29.67 10.28
C LEU A 377 -18.40 -30.02 8.93
N GLN A 378 -17.31 -30.79 8.95
CA GLN A 378 -16.64 -31.25 7.73
C GLN A 378 -17.61 -32.05 6.84
N LYS A 379 -18.39 -32.97 7.44
CA LYS A 379 -19.42 -33.73 6.72
C LYS A 379 -20.48 -32.82 6.10
N VAL A 380 -20.98 -31.83 6.84
CA VAL A 380 -21.98 -30.86 6.34
C VAL A 380 -21.42 -30.04 5.18
N LEU A 381 -20.17 -29.59 5.28
CA LEU A 381 -19.47 -28.87 4.20
C LEU A 381 -19.32 -29.74 2.95
N THR A 382 -18.84 -30.98 3.08
CA THR A 382 -18.67 -31.90 1.94
C THR A 382 -20.01 -32.19 1.25
N VAL A 383 -21.07 -32.45 2.02
CA VAL A 383 -22.40 -32.70 1.45
C VAL A 383 -22.94 -31.47 0.72
N THR A 384 -22.71 -30.27 1.26
CA THR A 384 -23.14 -29.02 0.63
C THR A 384 -22.36 -28.74 -0.66
N ILE A 385 -21.05 -28.99 -0.66
CA ILE A 385 -20.20 -28.88 -1.87
C ILE A 385 -20.67 -29.85 -2.95
N LEU A 386 -20.89 -31.12 -2.61
CA LEU A 386 -21.38 -32.13 -3.56
C LEU A 386 -22.77 -31.76 -4.12
N SER A 387 -23.65 -31.19 -3.29
CA SER A 387 -24.96 -30.72 -3.76
C SER A 387 -24.81 -29.55 -4.74
N ALA A 388 -23.92 -28.60 -4.47
CA ALA A 388 -23.69 -27.46 -5.36
C ALA A 388 -22.98 -27.89 -6.67
N GLU A 389 -22.07 -28.87 -6.61
CA GLU A 389 -21.41 -29.44 -7.80
C GLU A 389 -22.41 -30.17 -8.71
N ARG A 390 -23.45 -30.81 -8.15
CA ARG A 390 -24.54 -31.41 -8.96
C ARG A 390 -25.33 -30.35 -9.71
N THR A 391 -25.69 -29.24 -9.06
CA THR A 391 -26.37 -28.09 -9.69
C THR A 391 -25.53 -27.44 -10.80
N LEU A 392 -24.20 -27.61 -10.80
CA LEU A 392 -23.32 -27.12 -11.86
C LEU A 392 -23.21 -28.07 -13.07
N GLN A 393 -23.59 -29.33 -12.90
CA GLN A 393 -23.54 -30.37 -13.94
C GLN A 393 -24.88 -30.53 -14.68
N GLU A 394 -25.98 -30.13 -14.02
CA GLU A 394 -27.32 -29.94 -14.61
C GLU A 394 -27.39 -28.61 -15.39
#